data_AF-A0A9X2FX22-F1
#
_entry.id   AF-A0A9X2FX22-F1
#
_cell.length_a   1.000
_cell.length_b   1.000
_cell.length_c   1.000
_cell.angle_alpha   90.00
_cell.angle_beta   90.00
_cell.angle_gamma   90.00
#
_symmetry.space_group_name_H-M   'P 1'
#
loop_
_entity.id
_entity.type
_entity.pdbx_description
1 polymer ?
#
loop_
_entity_poly.entity_id
_entity_poly.type
_entity_poly.pdbx_seq_one_letter_code
_entity_poly.pdbx_strand_id
1 'polypeptide(L)'
;AIAALAAWIAGRGPVRIDDALHGLASADLARARLGQWLAHGATVEMEAGDSRRMTADWLAELIHEEIVALVEWLGPHSFHRGRYASAARIVQEAACASPQPDHVARLAAPLLDTLD
;
A
#
# COMPACT_ATOMS: atom_id res chain seq x y z
N ALA A 1 1.16 1.91 -4.02
CA ALA A 1 -0.07 2.09 -3.21
C ALA A 1 0.18 2.87 -1.92
N ILE A 2 1.17 2.43 -1.12
CA ILE A 2 1.49 2.99 0.20
C ILE A 2 1.72 4.50 0.17
N ALA A 3 2.64 4.99 -0.67
CA ALA A 3 2.96 6.41 -0.74
C ALA A 3 1.78 7.31 -1.14
N ALA A 4 0.94 6.84 -2.08
CA ALA A 4 -0.24 7.58 -2.52
C ALA A 4 -1.31 7.67 -1.41
N LEU A 5 -1.53 6.57 -0.66
CA LEU A 5 -2.43 6.60 0.49
C LEU A 5 -1.87 7.44 1.64
N ALA A 6 -0.56 7.36 1.90
CA ALA A 6 0.12 8.14 2.93
C ALA A 6 -0.02 9.65 2.66
N ALA A 7 0.19 10.08 1.41
CA ALA A 7 -0.02 11.46 1.00
C ALA A 7 -1.47 11.91 1.20
N TRP A 8 -2.44 11.07 0.82
CA TRP A 8 -3.86 11.37 1.01
C TRP A 8 -4.24 11.49 2.51
N ILE A 9 -3.78 10.55 3.36
CA ILE A 9 -3.99 10.61 4.81
C ILE A 9 -3.41 11.89 5.40
N ALA A 10 -2.25 12.33 4.91
CA ALA A 10 -1.58 13.54 5.37
C ALA A 10 -2.13 14.83 4.73
N GLY A 11 -3.27 14.78 4.03
CA GLY A 11 -3.89 15.95 3.39
C GLY A 11 -3.08 16.54 2.23
N ARG A 12 -2.14 15.78 1.66
CA ARG A 12 -1.31 16.21 0.52
C ARG A 12 -1.91 15.72 -0.82
N GLY A 13 -1.54 16.42 -1.89
CA GLY A 13 -1.89 16.02 -3.26
C GLY A 13 -1.22 14.72 -3.72
N PRO A 14 -1.52 14.25 -4.94
CA PRO A 14 -0.88 13.08 -5.55
C PRO A 14 0.65 13.16 -5.50
N VAL A 15 1.30 12.01 -5.29
CA VAL A 15 2.76 11.90 -5.26
C VAL A 15 3.30 11.49 -6.62
N ARG A 16 4.48 11.99 -6.97
CA ARG A 16 5.21 11.52 -8.14
C ARG A 16 6.05 10.30 -7.76
N ILE A 17 5.86 9.21 -8.51
CA ILE A 17 6.70 8.01 -8.45
C ILE A 17 7.13 7.78 -9.90
N ASP A 18 8.43 7.82 -10.14
CA ASP A 18 9.00 7.92 -11.48
C ASP A 18 8.38 9.07 -12.28
N ASP A 19 7.91 8.82 -13.50
CA ASP A 19 7.29 9.81 -14.38
C ASP A 19 5.76 9.95 -14.20
N ALA A 20 5.16 9.23 -13.23
CA ALA A 20 3.71 9.17 -13.05
C ALA A 20 3.24 9.82 -11.74
N LEU A 21 2.03 10.39 -11.78
CA LEU A 21 1.33 10.89 -10.59
C LEU A 21 0.39 9.82 -10.04
N HIS A 22 0.55 9.51 -8.75
CA HIS A 22 -0.24 8.53 -8.04
C HIS A 22 -1.02 9.17 -6.90
N GLY A 23 -2.35 9.08 -6.97
CA GLY A 23 -3.26 9.55 -5.94
C GLY A 23 -4.07 8.42 -5.32
N LEU A 24 -5.14 8.78 -4.60
CA LEU A 24 -6.02 7.83 -3.93
C LEU A 24 -6.59 6.76 -4.89
N ALA A 25 -6.97 7.13 -6.11
CA ALA A 25 -7.48 6.19 -7.11
C ALA A 25 -6.42 5.14 -7.50
N SER A 26 -5.15 5.53 -7.62
CA SER A 26 -4.05 4.60 -7.87
C SER A 26 -3.82 3.65 -6.68
N ALA A 27 -3.95 4.16 -5.46
CA ALA A 27 -3.85 3.34 -4.25
C ALA A 27 -4.99 2.30 -4.19
N ASP A 28 -6.21 2.71 -4.50
CA ASP A 28 -7.39 1.83 -4.45
C ASP A 28 -7.32 0.73 -5.53
N LEU A 29 -6.94 1.09 -6.76
CA LEU A 29 -6.75 0.13 -7.85
C LEU A 29 -5.65 -0.89 -7.52
N ALA A 30 -4.50 -0.42 -7.01
CA ALA A 30 -3.40 -1.30 -6.64
C ALA A 30 -3.80 -2.28 -5.53
N ARG A 31 -4.47 -1.80 -4.48
CA ARG A 31 -5.01 -2.64 -3.41
C ARG A 31 -6.00 -3.68 -3.95
N ALA A 32 -6.94 -3.28 -4.81
CA ALA A 32 -7.92 -4.19 -5.39
C ALA A 32 -7.27 -5.31 -6.21
N ARG A 33 -6.22 -5.00 -6.99
CA ARG A 33 -5.44 -6.00 -7.73
C ARG A 33 -4.74 -6.99 -6.81
N LEU A 34 -4.10 -6.50 -5.74
CA LEU A 34 -3.46 -7.37 -4.74
C LEU A 34 -4.46 -8.34 -4.11
N GLY A 35 -5.61 -7.84 -3.69
CA GLY A 35 -6.65 -8.69 -3.12
C GLY A 35 -7.27 -9.66 -4.13
N GLN A 36 -7.37 -9.27 -5.41
CA GLN A 36 -7.77 -10.19 -6.49
C GLN A 36 -6.75 -11.33 -6.64
N TRP A 37 -5.46 -11.02 -6.63
CA TRP A 37 -4.40 -12.02 -6.70
C TRP A 37 -4.44 -12.99 -5.52
N LEU A 38 -4.68 -12.48 -4.30
CA LEU A 38 -4.87 -13.30 -3.11
C LEU A 38 -6.09 -14.21 -3.23
N ALA A 39 -7.25 -13.66 -3.62
CA ALA A 39 -8.51 -14.39 -3.71
C ALA A 39 -8.48 -15.50 -4.78
N HIS A 40 -7.77 -15.27 -5.88
CA HIS A 40 -7.69 -16.22 -7.00
C HIS A 40 -6.39 -17.02 -7.04
N GLY A 41 -5.48 -16.82 -6.08
CA GLY A 41 -4.22 -17.54 -6.01
C GLY A 41 -3.32 -17.32 -7.22
N ALA A 42 -3.16 -16.07 -7.65
CA ALA A 42 -2.34 -15.72 -8.81
C ALA A 42 -0.90 -16.23 -8.65
N THR A 43 -0.34 -16.77 -9.73
CA THR A 43 1.07 -17.13 -9.83
C THR A 43 1.84 -15.96 -10.44
N VAL A 44 2.92 -15.56 -9.80
CA VAL A 44 3.81 -14.47 -10.22
C VAL A 44 5.12 -15.08 -10.70
N GLU A 45 5.48 -14.81 -11.95
CA GLU A 45 6.79 -15.17 -12.51
C GLU A 45 7.85 -14.21 -11.96
N MET A 46 8.91 -14.76 -11.41
CA MET A 46 10.03 -14.01 -10.83
C MET A 46 11.11 -13.80 -11.89
N GLU A 47 11.94 -12.76 -11.74
CA GLU A 47 13.05 -12.48 -12.68
C GLU A 47 14.06 -13.64 -12.78
N ALA A 48 14.22 -14.42 -11.71
CA ALA A 48 15.09 -15.59 -11.67
C ALA A 48 14.55 -16.80 -12.47
N GLY A 49 13.33 -16.71 -13.04
CA GLY A 49 12.71 -17.76 -13.86
C GLY A 49 11.82 -18.75 -13.09
N ASP A 50 11.81 -18.68 -11.76
CA ASP A 50 10.88 -19.44 -10.92
C ASP A 50 9.55 -18.68 -10.76
N SER A 51 8.49 -19.38 -10.36
CA SER A 51 7.20 -18.76 -10.07
C SER A 51 6.78 -18.96 -8.62
N ARG A 52 6.09 -17.95 -8.06
CA ARG A 52 5.59 -17.95 -6.68
C ARG A 52 4.12 -17.57 -6.66
N ARG A 53 3.31 -18.34 -5.91
CA ARG A 53 1.90 -18.01 -5.70
C ARG A 53 1.77 -16.84 -4.74
N MET A 54 0.90 -15.88 -5.05
CA MET A 54 0.53 -14.79 -4.16
C MET A 54 -0.20 -15.33 -2.92
N THR A 55 0.38 -15.09 -1.74
CA THR A 55 -0.18 -15.45 -0.43
C THR A 55 -0.17 -14.23 0.50
N ALA A 56 -0.97 -14.26 1.57
CA ALA A 56 -1.00 -13.17 2.54
C ALA A 56 0.37 -12.97 3.22
N ASP A 57 1.08 -14.07 3.50
CA ASP A 57 2.42 -14.02 4.09
C ASP A 57 3.43 -13.38 3.13
N TRP A 58 3.39 -13.76 1.85
CA TRP A 58 4.28 -13.14 0.87
C TRP A 58 3.95 -11.66 0.63
N LEU A 59 2.66 -11.29 0.63
CA LEU A 59 2.28 -9.88 0.58
C LEU A 59 2.82 -9.12 1.81
N ALA A 60 2.79 -9.72 2.99
CA ALA A 60 3.35 -9.10 4.20
C ALA A 60 4.87 -8.91 4.11
N GLU A 61 5.59 -9.88 3.55
CA GLU A 61 7.03 -9.76 3.23
C GLU A 61 7.29 -8.56 2.30
N LEU A 62 6.57 -8.50 1.17
CA LEU A 62 6.72 -7.41 0.19
C LEU A 62 6.40 -6.04 0.80
N ILE A 63 5.36 -5.94 1.63
CA ILE A 63 5.02 -4.68 2.32
C ILE A 63 6.11 -4.29 3.32
N HIS A 64 6.73 -5.25 4.00
CA HIS A 64 7.85 -4.97 4.90
C HIS A 64 9.07 -4.44 4.13
N GLU A 65 9.42 -5.08 3.02
CA GLU A 65 10.50 -4.63 2.12
C GLU A 65 10.26 -3.19 1.65
N GLU A 66 9.03 -2.88 1.22
CA GLU A 66 8.64 -1.52 0.82
C GLU A 66 8.73 -0.52 1.97
N ILE A 67 8.36 -0.91 3.20
CA ILE A 67 8.51 -0.05 4.39
C ILE A 67 9.99 0.26 4.63
N VAL A 68 10.87 -0.75 4.57
CA VAL A 68 12.32 -0.57 4.76
C VAL A 68 12.87 0.39 3.70
N ALA A 69 12.56 0.15 2.42
CA ALA A 69 12.99 1.01 1.31
C ALA A 69 12.50 2.46 1.48
N LEU A 70 11.25 2.65 1.92
CA LEU A 70 10.70 3.99 2.20
C LEU A 70 11.41 4.69 3.37
N VAL A 71 11.75 3.96 4.44
CA VAL A 71 12.50 4.51 5.58
C VAL A 71 13.90 4.94 5.15
N GLU A 72 14.59 4.10 4.37
CA GLU A 72 15.92 4.41 3.82
C GLU A 72 15.90 5.64 2.90
N TRP A 73 14.89 5.72 2.02
CA TRP A 73 14.77 6.82 1.06
C TRP A 73 14.37 8.15 1.69
N LEU A 74 13.42 8.14 2.63
CA LEU A 74 12.85 9.36 3.23
C LEU A 74 13.57 9.82 4.50
N GLY A 75 14.23 8.88 5.17
CA GLY A 75 14.63 9.02 6.56
C GLY A 75 13.48 8.81 7.55
N PRO A 76 13.77 8.40 8.79
CA PRO A 76 12.76 8.00 9.78
C PRO A 76 11.79 9.11 10.16
N HIS A 77 12.25 10.37 10.22
CA HIS A 77 11.40 11.50 10.57
C HIS A 77 10.32 11.77 9.51
N SER A 78 10.71 11.81 8.24
CA SER A 78 9.81 12.02 7.11
C SER A 78 8.87 10.83 6.91
N PHE A 79 9.35 9.61 7.12
CA PHE A 79 8.52 8.41 7.10
C PHE A 79 7.42 8.48 8.18
N HIS A 80 7.77 8.85 9.41
CA HIS A 80 6.81 8.98 10.50
C HIS A 80 5.79 10.09 10.24
N ARG A 81 6.25 11.33 10.00
CA ARG A 81 5.36 12.47 9.70
C ARG A 81 4.51 12.24 8.44
N GLY A 82 5.03 11.46 7.50
CA GLY A 82 4.35 11.14 6.26
C GLY A 82 3.20 10.13 6.39
N ARG A 83 2.99 9.52 7.56
CA ARG A 83 1.94 8.51 7.83
C ARG A 83 2.10 7.23 7.00
N TYR A 84 3.33 6.90 6.59
CA TYR A 84 3.62 5.74 5.75
C TYR A 84 3.35 4.40 6.45
N ALA A 85 3.64 4.29 7.75
CA ALA A 85 3.33 3.09 8.53
C ALA A 85 1.83 2.77 8.54
N SER A 86 1.00 3.78 8.81
CA SER A 86 -0.46 3.62 8.81
C SER A 86 -0.98 3.28 7.41
N ALA A 87 -0.45 3.92 6.37
CA ALA A 87 -0.82 3.63 4.99
C ALA A 87 -0.47 2.19 4.59
N ALA A 88 0.73 1.70 4.96
CA ALA A 88 1.16 0.33 4.66
C ALA A 88 0.24 -0.69 5.34
N ARG A 89 -0.06 -0.48 6.64
CA ARG A 89 -1.00 -1.31 7.41
C ARG A 89 -2.38 -1.36 6.74
N ILE A 90 -2.92 -0.20 6.36
CA ILE A 90 -4.25 -0.13 5.73
C ILE A 90 -4.26 -0.82 4.36
N VAL A 91 -3.23 -0.65 3.54
CA VAL A 91 -3.14 -1.33 2.23
C VAL A 91 -3.13 -2.84 2.42
N GLN A 92 -2.34 -3.36 3.36
CA GLN A 92 -2.28 -4.79 3.69
C GLN A 92 -3.66 -5.31 4.16
N GLU A 93 -4.23 -4.66 5.17
CA GLU A 93 -5.53 -5.03 5.75
C GLU A 93 -6.63 -5.06 4.68
N ALA A 94 -6.67 -4.02 3.84
CA ALA A 94 -7.69 -3.86 2.83
C ALA A 94 -7.50 -4.81 1.63
N ALA A 95 -6.27 -5.28 1.35
CA ALA A 95 -6.00 -6.29 0.33
C ALA A 95 -6.34 -7.71 0.82
N CYS A 96 -6.09 -8.00 2.11
CA CYS A 96 -6.34 -9.31 2.72
C CYS A 96 -7.79 -9.52 3.20
N ALA A 97 -8.60 -8.46 3.25
CA ALA A 97 -9.99 -8.53 3.70
C ALA A 97 -10.88 -9.38 2.78
N SER A 98 -11.84 -10.09 3.37
CA SER A 98 -12.88 -10.85 2.65
C SER A 98 -14.26 -10.62 3.29
N PRO A 99 -15.19 -9.91 2.63
CA PRO A 99 -15.01 -9.25 1.34
C PRO A 99 -14.03 -8.07 1.43
N GLN A 100 -13.40 -7.73 0.31
CA GLN A 100 -12.60 -6.52 0.22
C GLN A 100 -13.49 -5.28 0.35
N PRO A 101 -12.99 -4.18 0.94
CA PRO A 101 -13.72 -2.91 0.94
C PRO A 101 -13.81 -2.35 -0.48
N ASP A 102 -14.94 -1.68 -0.78
CA ASP A 102 -15.14 -0.98 -2.05
C ASP A 102 -14.01 0.04 -2.31
N HIS A 103 -13.62 0.76 -1.26
CA HIS A 103 -12.59 1.81 -1.31
C HIS A 103 -11.66 1.76 -0.11
N VAL A 104 -10.34 1.84 -0.37
CA VAL A 104 -9.31 1.93 0.67
C VAL A 104 -9.51 3.13 1.62
N ALA A 105 -10.14 4.20 1.14
CA ALA A 105 -10.45 5.39 1.91
C ALA A 105 -11.33 5.11 3.14
N ARG A 106 -12.19 4.07 3.11
CA ARG A 106 -13.05 3.73 4.27
C ARG A 106 -12.23 3.35 5.50
N LEU A 107 -11.13 2.61 5.32
CA LEU A 107 -10.25 2.22 6.43
C LEU A 107 -9.33 3.37 6.85
N ALA A 108 -9.05 4.31 5.95
CA ALA A 108 -8.18 5.45 6.21
C ALA A 108 -8.91 6.66 6.81
N ALA A 109 -10.24 6.76 6.63
CA ALA A 109 -11.04 7.91 7.07
C ALA A 109 -10.84 8.28 8.55
N PRO A 110 -10.75 7.34 9.51
CA PRO A 110 -10.52 7.70 10.92
C PRO A 110 -9.19 8.42 11.18
N LEU A 111 -8.23 8.34 10.24
CA LEU A 111 -6.92 8.99 10.36
C LEU A 111 -6.89 10.41 9.80
N LEU A 112 -7.98 10.88 9.17
CA LEU A 112 -8.10 12.26 8.70
C LEU A 112 -8.49 13.22 9.84
N ASP A 113 -9.22 12.71 10.83
CA ASP A 113 -9.72 13.49 11.97
C ASP A 113 -8.71 13.55 13.14
N THR A 114 -7.57 12.85 13.02
CA THR A 114 -6.50 12.90 14.02
C THR A 114 -5.59 14.10 13.76
N LEU A 115 -5.68 15.10 14.65
CA LEU A 115 -4.77 16.23 14.72
C LEU A 115 -3.42 15.79 15.34
N ASP A 116 -2.60 15.06 14.59
CA ASP A 116 -1.20 14.76 14.96
C ASP A 116 -0.22 15.62 14.14
#